data_AF-A0A2V2RWE0-F1
#
_entry.id   AF-A0A2V2RWE0-F1
#
_cell.length_a   1.000
_cell.length_b   1.000
_cell.length_c   1.000
_cell.angle_alpha   90.00
_cell.angle_beta   90.00
_cell.angle_gamma   90.00
#
_symmetry.space_group_name_H-M   'P 1'
#
loop_
_entity.id
_entity.type
_entity.pdbx_description
1 polymer ?
#
loop_
_entity_poly.entity_id
_entity_poly.type
_entity_poly.pdbx_seq_one_letter_code
_entity_poly.pdbx_strand_id
1 'polypeptide(L)'
;MSKIRLLAMLLVCPVASVAVGDELQNKIWSHVIVMDHLGDPKRPEIQSVGKTVTIRLADFRPKSNGVMPYWGNYDDYVENIRKEIVRSGKAVLFFVHGGMNVNSQAASRAATILRDNSIKEYYPIFICWDSPFYGDWEQALWVRAGKTERYGRGLAYSILTTPFQLLSDVGRAATRLPLVLCTSAYSDLYSIRPSGFTEHQVMESEYAAYHGSSDPPIPSPQRIATQKGSDRRSTTQKIERNISLVATIPLKVATHPVIDAIGVGAWNNMLRRTDTMFERVPHYHTKDAPLPSQMLNGKPTGALAIFMDTLQGPSGIGKKTKVTLVGHSMGAIICNRIVAQYQGLNYDRIVYMAAACRVSDFEQAVIPYLQKHPDTCFYNLSLHPVCEAGEMFQLGNFPFDVVPRGSLLVWIDNIFGNPPSEQRRMLGIYQTAVLASHNVPLAQRKQVFYKAFDAVPQNQMTRPNSDLVIEPQRHGDFSRSPFWEPKFWSVDARSAASMPN
;
A
#
# COMPACT_ATOMS: atom_id res chain seq x y z
N MET A 1 58.84 31.58 -18.56
CA MET A 1 58.07 30.36 -18.87
C MET A 1 57.00 30.22 -17.78
N SER A 2 55.80 30.76 -17.99
CA SER A 2 54.60 30.06 -18.52
C SER A 2 54.16 28.91 -17.62
N LYS A 3 52.89 28.72 -17.23
CA LYS A 3 51.62 29.43 -17.38
C LYS A 3 50.60 28.47 -16.74
N ILE A 4 49.49 28.99 -16.22
CA ILE A 4 48.20 28.28 -16.06
C ILE A 4 48.08 27.28 -14.89
N ARG A 5 47.41 27.74 -13.82
CA ARG A 5 46.24 27.07 -13.19
C ARG A 5 45.50 28.10 -12.33
N LEU A 6 44.87 29.02 -13.05
CA LEU A 6 43.85 29.95 -12.55
C LEU A 6 42.49 29.40 -13.02
N LEU A 7 41.47 29.47 -12.16
CA LEU A 7 40.03 29.31 -12.46
C LEU A 7 39.56 27.93 -12.99
N ALA A 8 39.21 27.04 -12.07
CA ALA A 8 38.11 26.07 -12.27
C ALA A 8 37.48 25.62 -10.93
N MET A 9 37.47 26.49 -9.91
CA MET A 9 36.60 26.27 -8.75
C MET A 9 35.23 26.83 -9.12
N LEU A 10 34.39 25.91 -9.57
CA LEU A 10 32.99 26.08 -9.91
C LEU A 10 32.27 27.00 -8.91
N LEU A 11 31.87 28.17 -9.41
CA LEU A 11 30.61 28.80 -9.07
C LEU A 11 29.49 27.78 -9.33
N VAL A 12 29.21 26.91 -8.35
CA VAL A 12 27.91 26.24 -8.29
C VAL A 12 26.94 27.28 -7.79
N CYS A 13 26.15 27.87 -8.71
CA CYS A 13 25.10 28.83 -8.40
C CYS A 13 24.21 28.34 -7.25
N PRO A 14 24.26 28.94 -6.04
CA PRO A 14 23.32 28.61 -4.97
C PRO A 14 21.88 28.98 -5.36
N VAL A 15 21.73 29.96 -6.25
CA VAL A 15 20.44 30.51 -6.70
C VAL A 15 19.61 29.47 -7.48
N ALA A 16 20.26 28.64 -8.30
CA ALA A 16 19.56 27.62 -9.07
C ALA A 16 19.06 26.47 -8.18
N SER A 17 19.83 26.07 -7.16
CA SER A 17 19.39 25.03 -6.21
C SER A 17 18.24 25.49 -5.30
N VAL A 18 18.20 26.79 -4.95
CA VAL A 18 17.12 27.35 -4.12
C VAL A 18 15.82 27.44 -4.91
N ALA A 19 15.84 27.96 -6.14
CA ALA A 19 14.65 28.06 -6.98
C ALA A 19 14.02 26.69 -7.32
N VAL A 20 14.85 25.68 -7.58
CA VAL A 20 14.38 24.29 -7.81
C VAL A 20 13.76 23.68 -6.55
N GLY A 21 14.27 24.05 -5.37
CA GLY A 21 13.70 23.66 -4.08
C GLY A 21 12.30 24.21 -3.87
N ASP A 22 12.10 25.51 -4.12
CA ASP A 22 10.83 26.19 -3.90
C ASP A 22 9.71 25.71 -4.85
N GLU A 23 10.03 25.51 -6.13
CA GLU A 23 9.06 24.98 -7.10
C GLU A 23 8.62 23.56 -6.71
N LEU A 24 9.58 22.71 -6.34
CA LEU A 24 9.29 21.34 -5.92
C LEU A 24 8.52 21.31 -4.59
N GLN A 25 8.83 22.22 -3.67
CA GLN A 25 8.12 22.34 -2.39
C GLN A 25 6.63 22.65 -2.63
N ASN A 26 6.35 23.60 -3.52
CA ASN A 26 4.97 23.95 -3.90
C ASN A 26 4.27 22.76 -4.56
N LYS A 27 4.95 22.02 -5.46
CA LYS A 27 4.39 20.80 -6.06
C LYS A 27 4.05 19.76 -4.99
N ILE A 28 4.94 19.50 -4.04
CA ILE A 28 4.68 18.54 -2.96
C ILE A 28 3.44 18.97 -2.15
N TRP A 29 3.32 20.26 -1.81
CA TRP A 29 2.16 20.79 -1.10
C TRP A 29 0.85 20.68 -1.88
N SER A 30 0.89 20.73 -3.21
CA SER A 30 -0.31 20.57 -4.04
C SER A 30 -0.69 19.09 -4.30
N HIS A 31 0.23 18.15 -4.03
CA HIS A 31 0.10 16.76 -4.47
C HIS A 31 0.25 15.70 -3.35
N VAL A 32 0.51 16.09 -2.10
CA VAL A 32 0.77 15.13 -1.02
C VAL A 32 -0.10 15.42 0.20
N ILE A 33 -0.81 14.41 0.69
CA ILE A 33 -1.50 14.43 1.98
C ILE A 33 -0.68 13.60 2.96
N VAL A 34 -0.17 14.20 4.02
CA VAL A 34 0.64 13.51 5.04
C VAL A 34 -0.06 13.53 6.38
N MET A 35 -0.01 12.40 7.10
CA MET A 35 -0.50 12.30 8.47
C MET A 35 0.42 11.42 9.33
N ASP A 36 0.37 11.61 10.64
CA ASP A 36 1.05 10.76 11.60
C ASP A 36 0.18 9.58 12.07
N HIS A 37 0.71 8.81 13.01
CA HIS A 37 0.07 7.63 13.59
C HIS A 37 -1.21 7.92 14.38
N LEU A 38 -1.45 9.18 14.78
CA LEU A 38 -2.64 9.60 15.52
C LEU A 38 -3.75 10.12 14.60
N GLY A 39 -3.47 10.21 13.29
CA GLY A 39 -4.37 10.81 12.31
C GLY A 39 -4.17 12.32 12.14
N ASP A 40 -3.14 12.89 12.77
CA ASP A 40 -2.90 14.33 12.73
C ASP A 40 -2.27 14.72 11.39
N PRO A 41 -2.77 15.79 10.73
CA PRO A 41 -2.18 16.25 9.49
C PRO A 41 -0.76 16.77 9.73
N LYS A 42 0.14 16.44 8.81
CA LYS A 42 1.53 16.93 8.79
C LYS A 42 1.84 17.66 7.49
N ARG A 43 2.66 18.68 7.58
CA ARG A 43 3.18 19.44 6.45
C ARG A 43 4.53 18.86 6.01
N PRO A 44 4.67 18.37 4.77
CA PRO A 44 5.96 17.93 4.25
C PRO A 44 6.85 19.12 3.88
N GLU A 45 8.09 19.15 4.36
CA GLU A 45 9.09 20.18 4.09
C GLU A 45 10.36 19.53 3.52
N ILE A 46 10.81 20.01 2.35
CA ILE A 46 12.04 19.56 1.72
C ILE A 46 13.21 20.01 2.59
N GLN A 47 14.00 19.04 3.06
CA GLN A 47 15.24 19.30 3.78
C GLN A 47 16.44 19.34 2.83
N SER A 48 16.47 18.44 1.84
CA SER A 48 17.53 18.41 0.84
C SER A 48 17.05 17.82 -0.48
N VAL A 49 17.67 18.30 -1.56
CA VAL A 49 17.41 17.83 -2.93
C VAL A 49 18.70 17.22 -3.48
N GLY A 50 18.73 15.89 -3.62
CA GLY A 50 19.79 15.16 -4.30
C GLY A 50 19.22 14.14 -5.30
N LYS A 51 19.88 12.98 -5.42
CA LYS A 51 19.33 11.81 -6.12
C LYS A 51 17.99 11.38 -5.51
N THR A 52 17.88 11.49 -4.20
CA THR A 52 16.63 11.37 -3.44
C THR A 52 16.28 12.73 -2.85
N VAL A 53 14.98 13.00 -2.74
CA VAL A 53 14.46 14.14 -1.96
C VAL A 53 14.35 13.69 -0.52
N THR A 54 14.86 14.47 0.43
CA THR A 54 14.66 14.19 1.86
C THR A 54 13.58 15.13 2.38
N ILE A 55 12.56 14.57 3.02
CA ILE A 55 11.44 15.33 3.58
C ILE A 55 11.44 15.23 5.10
N ARG A 56 11.29 16.38 5.77
CA ARG A 56 10.93 16.50 7.17
C ARG A 56 9.44 16.79 7.29
N LEU A 57 8.82 16.34 8.38
CA LEU A 57 7.44 16.66 8.68
C LEU A 57 7.35 17.74 9.76
N ALA A 58 6.50 18.73 9.52
CA ALA A 58 6.15 19.78 10.47
C ALA A 58 4.65 19.72 10.82
N ASP A 59 4.28 20.25 11.98
CA ASP A 59 2.87 20.38 12.35
C ASP A 59 2.22 21.56 11.63
N PHE A 60 0.94 21.43 11.29
CA PHE A 60 0.12 22.61 10.96
C PHE A 60 -0.07 23.44 12.23
N ARG A 61 0.49 24.65 12.26
CA ARG A 61 0.30 25.59 13.37
C ARG A 61 -0.85 26.54 13.04
N PRO A 62 -1.73 26.87 14.00
CA PRO A 62 -2.65 28.00 13.84
C PRO A 62 -1.86 29.27 13.53
N LYS A 63 -2.40 30.18 12.71
CA LYS A 63 -1.80 31.49 12.44
C LYS A 63 -1.55 32.25 13.76
N SER A 64 -0.35 32.18 14.31
CA SER A 64 0.12 33.12 15.32
C SER A 64 0.75 34.32 14.60
N ASN A 65 0.02 35.44 14.55
CA ASN A 65 0.52 36.78 14.26
C ASN A 65 1.20 37.01 12.89
N GLY A 66 0.50 36.66 11.81
CA GLY A 66 0.53 37.47 10.57
C GLY A 66 1.75 37.35 9.63
N VAL A 67 2.74 36.51 9.91
CA VAL A 67 3.93 36.40 9.04
C VAL A 67 4.30 34.94 8.76
N MET A 68 3.51 34.27 7.92
CA MET A 68 3.94 33.07 7.18
C MET A 68 3.10 33.00 5.90
N PRO A 69 3.71 32.86 4.71
CA PRO A 69 2.98 33.00 3.47
C PRO A 69 2.25 31.70 3.09
N TYR A 70 0.96 31.84 2.79
CA TYR A 70 0.04 30.98 2.01
C TYR A 70 -0.75 29.81 2.64
N TRP A 71 -0.38 29.22 3.79
CA TRP A 71 -1.10 28.03 4.30
C TRP A 71 -1.32 28.11 5.81
N GLY A 72 -2.50 28.60 6.22
CA GLY A 72 -2.81 28.97 7.61
C GLY A 72 -3.11 27.78 8.52
N ASN A 73 -4.02 26.90 8.11
CA ASN A 73 -4.41 25.68 8.81
C ASN A 73 -4.56 24.51 7.80
N TYR A 74 -4.89 23.31 8.29
CA TYR A 74 -5.05 22.15 7.41
C TYR A 74 -6.26 22.26 6.46
N ASP A 75 -7.33 22.93 6.88
CA ASP A 75 -8.52 23.14 6.04
C ASP A 75 -8.21 24.01 4.82
N ASP A 76 -7.47 25.10 5.00
CA ASP A 76 -6.95 25.94 3.92
C ASP A 76 -6.07 25.13 2.95
N TYR A 77 -5.29 24.20 3.51
CA TYR A 77 -4.40 23.32 2.75
C TYR A 77 -5.16 22.37 1.83
N VAL A 78 -6.13 21.64 2.35
CA VAL A 78 -6.94 20.73 1.54
C VAL A 78 -7.84 21.48 0.54
N GLU A 79 -8.35 22.66 0.92
CA GLU A 79 -9.20 23.46 0.05
C GLU A 79 -8.45 24.03 -1.16
N ASN A 80 -7.20 24.43 -0.97
CA ASN A 80 -6.36 24.86 -2.07
C ASN A 80 -5.97 23.69 -2.99
N ILE A 81 -5.68 22.49 -2.45
CA ILE A 81 -5.49 21.29 -3.29
C ILE A 81 -6.74 21.02 -4.13
N ARG A 82 -7.93 21.11 -3.53
CA ARG A 82 -9.20 20.98 -4.25
C ARG A 82 -9.33 22.00 -5.38
N LYS A 83 -9.04 23.28 -5.11
CA LYS A 83 -9.05 24.35 -6.13
C LYS A 83 -8.08 24.06 -7.28
N GLU A 84 -6.89 23.57 -6.97
CA GLU A 84 -5.88 23.20 -7.96
C GLU A 84 -6.32 22.01 -8.82
N ILE A 85 -6.94 20.98 -8.22
CA ILE A 85 -7.55 19.87 -8.96
C ILE A 85 -8.58 20.42 -9.95
N VAL A 86 -9.53 21.23 -9.49
CA VAL A 86 -10.60 21.80 -10.33
C VAL A 86 -10.01 22.69 -11.43
N ARG A 87 -9.02 23.53 -11.10
CA ARG A 87 -8.34 24.41 -12.06
C ARG A 87 -7.59 23.63 -13.13
N SER A 88 -7.00 22.48 -12.77
CA SER A 88 -6.23 21.67 -13.71
C SER A 88 -7.11 21.05 -14.81
N GLY A 89 -8.39 20.77 -14.50
CA GLY A 89 -9.29 20.06 -15.40
C GLY A 89 -8.90 18.60 -15.70
N LYS A 90 -7.87 18.07 -15.02
CA LYS A 90 -7.34 16.72 -15.25
C LYS A 90 -8.10 15.67 -14.46
N ALA A 91 -7.99 14.41 -14.91
CA ALA A 91 -8.37 13.27 -14.08
C ALA A 91 -7.47 13.17 -12.84
N VAL A 92 -8.04 12.77 -11.71
CA VAL A 92 -7.32 12.67 -10.43
C VAL A 92 -6.82 11.24 -10.24
N LEU A 93 -5.58 11.10 -9.80
CA LEU A 93 -4.97 9.82 -9.46
C LEU A 93 -4.63 9.82 -7.97
N PHE A 94 -5.37 9.06 -7.16
CA PHE A 94 -4.97 8.80 -5.77
C PHE A 94 -4.04 7.60 -5.70
N PHE A 95 -2.93 7.75 -5.00
CA PHE A 95 -2.04 6.65 -4.64
C PHE A 95 -1.92 6.56 -3.12
N VAL A 96 -2.38 5.45 -2.55
CA VAL A 96 -2.22 5.09 -1.14
C VAL A 96 -1.16 3.99 -1.03
N HIS A 97 -0.05 4.30 -0.37
CA HIS A 97 1.03 3.33 -0.21
C HIS A 97 0.70 2.25 0.84
N GLY A 98 1.46 1.16 0.78
CA GLY A 98 1.39 0.03 1.71
C GLY A 98 2.02 0.26 3.07
N GLY A 99 1.88 -0.77 3.93
CA GLY A 99 2.60 -0.84 5.20
C GLY A 99 4.12 -0.89 5.04
N MET A 100 4.84 -0.90 6.16
CA MET A 100 6.31 -0.84 6.27
C MET A 100 6.94 0.47 5.75
N ASN A 101 6.18 1.57 5.69
CA ASN A 101 6.69 2.86 5.25
C ASN A 101 6.54 3.91 6.37
N VAL A 102 7.59 4.70 6.58
CA VAL A 102 7.49 5.94 7.36
C VAL A 102 6.94 7.03 6.46
N ASN A 103 6.01 7.84 6.97
CA ASN A 103 5.32 8.89 6.21
C ASN A 103 6.26 9.88 5.50
N SER A 104 7.40 10.25 6.11
CA SER A 104 8.42 11.12 5.49
C SER A 104 9.11 10.47 4.28
N GLN A 105 9.38 9.17 4.34
CA GLN A 105 9.96 8.42 3.23
C GLN A 105 8.93 8.21 2.11
N ALA A 106 7.67 7.99 2.45
CA ALA A 106 6.58 7.93 1.49
C ALA A 106 6.42 9.26 0.74
N ALA A 107 6.44 10.38 1.46
CA ALA A 107 6.40 11.72 0.86
C ALA A 107 7.65 11.98 -0.02
N SER A 108 8.82 11.52 0.41
CA SER A 108 10.07 11.61 -0.36
C SER A 108 9.99 10.83 -1.68
N ARG A 109 9.34 9.66 -1.67
CA ARG A 109 9.06 8.86 -2.86
C ARG A 109 8.06 9.56 -3.77
N ALA A 110 6.98 10.11 -3.21
CA ALA A 110 6.01 10.92 -3.96
C ALA A 110 6.69 12.09 -4.69
N ALA A 111 7.57 12.84 -4.00
CA ALA A 111 8.37 13.91 -4.61
C ALA A 111 9.26 13.43 -5.77
N THR A 112 9.75 12.19 -5.70
CA THR A 112 10.53 11.57 -6.77
C THR A 112 9.64 11.22 -7.97
N ILE A 113 8.46 10.63 -7.73
CA ILE A 113 7.49 10.29 -8.80
C ILE A 113 6.94 11.54 -9.47
N LEU A 114 6.71 12.63 -8.74
CA LEU A 114 6.25 13.92 -9.29
C LEU A 114 7.24 14.55 -10.29
N ARG A 115 8.48 14.06 -10.36
CA ARG A 115 9.46 14.46 -11.38
C ARG A 115 9.35 13.67 -12.67
N ASP A 116 8.67 12.53 -12.65
CA ASP A 116 8.44 11.72 -13.85
C ASP A 116 7.45 12.45 -14.78
N ASN A 117 7.82 12.59 -16.05
CA ASN A 117 6.97 13.28 -17.01
C ASN A 117 5.75 12.44 -17.44
N SER A 118 5.76 11.13 -17.23
CA SER A 118 4.69 10.22 -17.66
C SER A 118 3.43 10.31 -16.80
N ILE A 119 3.51 10.84 -15.58
CA ILE A 119 2.33 11.03 -14.71
C ILE A 119 1.55 12.32 -15.00
N LYS A 120 2.05 13.17 -15.91
CA LYS A 120 1.53 14.53 -16.16
C LYS A 120 0.10 14.57 -16.70
N GLU A 121 -0.41 13.48 -17.25
CA GLU A 121 -1.80 13.36 -17.73
C GLU A 121 -2.81 13.42 -16.57
N TYR A 122 -2.38 13.03 -15.37
CA TYR A 122 -3.18 13.08 -14.16
C TYR A 122 -2.85 14.30 -13.30
N TYR A 123 -3.75 14.60 -12.38
CA TYR A 123 -3.45 15.32 -11.15
C TYR A 123 -3.19 14.28 -10.04
N PRO A 124 -1.93 13.89 -9.78
CA PRO A 124 -1.64 12.85 -8.79
C PRO A 124 -1.75 13.39 -7.36
N ILE A 125 -2.33 12.60 -6.46
CA ILE A 125 -2.36 12.84 -5.02
C ILE A 125 -1.80 11.61 -4.32
N PHE A 126 -0.75 11.81 -3.53
CA PHE A 126 -0.12 10.78 -2.74
C PHE A 126 -0.58 10.87 -1.29
N ILE A 127 -1.14 9.79 -0.77
CA ILE A 127 -1.62 9.69 0.62
C ILE A 127 -0.51 8.97 1.41
N CYS A 128 0.19 9.75 2.24
CA CYS A 128 1.37 9.33 2.99
C CYS A 128 1.07 9.22 4.49
N TRP A 129 1.03 8.00 5.01
CA TRP A 129 0.69 7.70 6.39
C TRP A 129 1.81 6.92 7.08
N ASP A 130 1.82 6.96 8.41
CA ASP A 130 2.88 6.33 9.19
C ASP A 130 2.58 4.85 9.42
N SER A 131 3.34 3.97 8.78
CA SER A 131 3.11 2.52 8.78
C SER A 131 4.38 1.66 9.03
N PRO A 132 5.35 2.08 9.87
CA PRO A 132 6.54 1.28 10.14
C PRO A 132 6.18 -0.09 10.72
N PHE A 133 6.87 -1.12 10.22
CA PHE A 133 6.73 -2.49 10.73
C PHE A 133 7.67 -2.77 11.91
N TYR A 134 8.88 -2.17 11.86
CA TYR A 134 9.92 -2.34 12.87
C TYR A 134 10.17 -1.03 13.59
N GLY A 135 10.56 -1.11 14.87
CA GLY A 135 10.97 0.04 15.66
C GLY A 135 9.82 0.77 16.36
N ASP A 136 8.59 0.39 16.11
CA ASP A 136 7.44 0.96 16.78
C ASP A 136 7.09 0.19 18.06
N TRP A 137 7.91 0.42 19.09
CA TRP A 137 7.66 -0.05 20.46
C TRP A 137 6.34 0.46 21.02
N GLU A 138 5.65 1.37 20.32
CA GLU A 138 4.33 1.86 20.70
C GLU A 138 3.34 0.73 20.94
N GLN A 139 3.34 -0.33 20.14
CA GLN A 139 2.44 -1.44 20.41
C GLN A 139 2.76 -2.15 21.73
N ALA A 140 4.04 -2.45 21.97
CA ALA A 140 4.47 -3.15 23.19
C ALA A 140 4.29 -2.26 24.44
N LEU A 141 4.62 -0.99 24.33
CA LEU A 141 4.71 -0.06 25.47
C LEU A 141 3.47 0.78 25.69
N TRP A 142 2.69 1.11 24.66
CA TRP A 142 1.69 2.18 24.70
C TRP A 142 0.31 1.79 24.18
N VAL A 143 0.12 0.69 23.44
CA VAL A 143 -1.19 0.35 22.87
C VAL A 143 -1.80 -0.85 23.60
N ARG A 144 -3.05 -0.70 24.07
CA ARG A 144 -3.84 -1.78 24.66
C ARG A 144 -5.26 -1.73 24.10
N ALA A 145 -5.72 -2.86 23.54
CA ALA A 145 -7.08 -3.00 22.99
C ALA A 145 -7.49 -1.83 22.06
N GLY A 146 -6.58 -1.40 21.18
CA GLY A 146 -6.82 -0.32 20.21
C GLY A 146 -6.68 1.10 20.77
N LYS A 147 -6.49 1.27 22.09
CA LYS A 147 -6.27 2.59 22.73
C LYS A 147 -4.79 2.83 22.96
N THR A 148 -4.35 4.06 22.73
CA THR A 148 -3.01 4.50 23.14
C THR A 148 -3.04 4.97 24.59
N GLU A 149 -2.45 4.17 25.47
CA GLU A 149 -2.28 4.42 26.89
C GLU A 149 -1.26 5.53 27.18
N ARG A 150 -0.52 5.99 26.16
CA ARG A 150 0.25 7.24 26.24
C ARG A 150 -0.67 8.40 26.63
N TYR A 151 -1.92 8.38 26.16
CA TYR A 151 -2.94 9.38 26.44
C TYR A 151 -4.08 8.83 27.30
N GLY A 152 -4.26 7.51 27.41
CA GLY A 152 -5.35 6.88 28.15
C GLY A 152 -5.13 6.74 29.66
N ARG A 153 -5.08 5.50 30.16
CA ARG A 153 -5.00 5.15 31.58
C ARG A 153 -3.67 5.53 32.24
N GLY A 154 -2.72 6.04 31.45
CA GLY A 154 -1.49 6.65 31.90
C GLY A 154 -0.28 5.72 31.84
N LEU A 155 0.89 6.36 31.95
CA LEU A 155 2.22 5.75 31.85
C LEU A 155 2.40 4.52 32.75
N ALA A 156 1.97 4.63 34.00
CA ALA A 156 2.18 3.57 35.00
C ALA A 156 1.47 2.26 34.60
N TYR A 157 0.22 2.32 34.14
CA TYR A 157 -0.52 1.13 33.68
C TYR A 157 0.18 0.48 32.48
N SER A 158 0.64 1.29 31.54
CA SER A 158 1.33 0.83 30.34
C SER A 158 2.63 0.10 30.67
N ILE A 159 3.46 0.67 31.56
CA ILE A 159 4.71 0.06 32.02
C ILE A 159 4.43 -1.24 32.78
N LEU A 160 3.49 -1.23 33.74
CA LEU A 160 3.19 -2.39 34.57
C LEU A 160 2.64 -3.58 33.76
N THR A 161 1.91 -3.31 32.67
CA THR A 161 1.35 -4.37 31.80
C THR A 161 2.33 -4.86 30.74
N THR A 162 3.41 -4.12 30.45
CA THR A 162 4.35 -4.45 29.38
C THR A 162 5.01 -5.83 29.56
N PRO A 163 5.54 -6.21 30.76
CA PRO A 163 6.15 -7.53 30.93
C PRO A 163 5.19 -8.69 30.63
N PHE A 164 3.92 -8.55 31.03
CA PHE A 164 2.90 -9.56 30.79
C PHE A 164 2.51 -9.66 29.31
N GLN A 165 2.46 -8.53 28.61
CA GLN A 165 2.23 -8.50 27.16
C GLN A 165 3.37 -9.20 26.42
N LEU A 166 4.63 -8.86 26.74
CA LEU A 166 5.80 -9.49 26.14
C LEU A 166 5.83 -11.01 26.41
N LEU A 167 5.54 -11.42 27.64
CA LEU A 167 5.45 -12.84 28.00
C LEU A 167 4.36 -13.56 27.21
N SER A 168 3.18 -12.92 27.05
CA SER A 168 2.08 -13.46 26.25
C SER A 168 2.45 -13.61 24.79
N ASP A 169 3.12 -12.61 24.20
CA ASP A 169 3.56 -12.64 22.80
C ASP A 169 4.64 -13.72 22.57
N VAL A 170 5.61 -13.84 23.48
CA VAL A 170 6.63 -14.90 23.44
C VAL A 170 6.00 -16.29 23.61
N GLY A 171 5.09 -16.45 24.57
CA GLY A 171 4.39 -17.72 24.79
C GLY A 171 3.55 -18.14 23.59
N ARG A 172 2.86 -17.20 22.93
CA ARG A 172 2.14 -17.45 21.68
C ARG A 172 3.10 -17.85 20.57
N ALA A 173 4.20 -17.12 20.39
CA ALA A 173 5.17 -17.41 19.34
C ALA A 173 5.80 -18.80 19.51
N ALA A 174 6.16 -19.18 20.74
CA ALA A 174 6.70 -20.50 21.04
C ALA A 174 5.71 -21.63 20.77
N THR A 175 4.44 -21.46 21.16
CA THR A 175 3.40 -22.48 20.95
C THR A 175 3.00 -22.62 19.48
N ARG A 176 3.10 -21.55 18.68
CA ARG A 176 2.82 -21.57 17.23
C ARG A 176 4.00 -22.01 16.37
N LEU A 177 5.23 -22.02 16.89
CA LEU A 177 6.44 -22.30 16.11
C LEU A 177 6.34 -23.56 15.22
N PRO A 178 5.86 -24.73 15.71
CA PRO A 178 5.76 -25.91 14.86
C PRO A 178 4.85 -25.70 13.64
N LEU A 179 3.69 -25.06 13.84
CA LEU A 179 2.73 -24.79 12.78
C LEU A 179 3.36 -23.91 11.70
N VAL A 180 4.05 -22.84 12.10
CA VAL A 180 4.59 -21.91 11.11
C VAL A 180 5.81 -22.47 10.39
N LEU A 181 6.61 -23.34 11.03
CA LEU A 181 7.67 -24.09 10.33
C LEU A 181 7.09 -25.01 9.26
N CYS A 182 5.97 -25.70 9.56
CA CYS A 182 5.26 -26.49 8.55
C CYS A 182 4.74 -25.62 7.40
N THR A 183 4.17 -24.45 7.69
CA THR A 183 3.71 -23.52 6.63
C THR A 183 4.85 -22.94 5.81
N SER A 184 6.00 -22.69 6.43
CA SER A 184 7.21 -22.25 5.72
C SER A 184 7.70 -23.34 4.76
N ALA A 185 7.78 -24.59 5.22
CA ALA A 185 8.15 -25.74 4.40
C ALA A 185 7.14 -25.97 3.25
N TYR A 186 5.84 -25.80 3.51
CA TYR A 186 4.80 -25.82 2.49
C TYR A 186 5.06 -24.78 1.39
N SER A 187 5.33 -23.53 1.78
CA SER A 187 5.57 -22.42 0.85
C SER A 187 6.84 -22.64 0.01
N ASP A 188 7.89 -23.18 0.64
CA ASP A 188 9.13 -23.56 -0.03
C ASP A 188 8.90 -24.62 -1.11
N LEU A 189 8.22 -25.73 -0.75
CA LEU A 189 7.89 -26.81 -1.68
C LEU A 189 6.94 -26.33 -2.79
N TYR A 190 5.96 -25.50 -2.46
CA TYR A 190 5.04 -24.89 -3.42
C TYR A 190 5.80 -24.06 -4.46
N SER A 191 6.81 -23.30 -4.04
CA SER A 191 7.60 -22.46 -4.95
C SER A 191 8.42 -23.26 -5.98
N ILE A 192 8.69 -24.55 -5.70
CA ILE A 192 9.40 -25.49 -6.59
C ILE A 192 8.43 -26.20 -7.52
N ARG A 193 7.39 -26.81 -6.95
CA ARG A 193 6.46 -27.70 -7.66
C ARG A 193 5.02 -27.37 -7.26
N PRO A 194 4.46 -26.26 -7.74
CA PRO A 194 3.12 -25.83 -7.37
C PRO A 194 2.05 -26.85 -7.82
N SER A 195 2.26 -27.55 -8.93
CA SER A 195 1.36 -28.59 -9.45
C SER A 195 1.17 -29.81 -8.53
N GLY A 196 2.01 -29.99 -7.50
CA GLY A 196 1.85 -31.03 -6.49
C GLY A 196 0.81 -30.71 -5.41
N PHE A 197 0.26 -29.49 -5.41
CA PHE A 197 -0.63 -28.99 -4.36
C PHE A 197 -2.08 -28.90 -4.85
N THR A 198 -3.00 -29.52 -4.12
CA THR A 198 -4.43 -29.53 -4.46
C THR A 198 -5.00 -28.12 -4.63
N GLU A 199 -4.64 -27.19 -3.74
CA GLU A 199 -5.11 -25.81 -3.79
C GLU A 199 -4.71 -25.12 -5.11
N HIS A 200 -3.48 -25.37 -5.59
CA HIS A 200 -3.02 -24.86 -6.88
C HIS A 200 -3.77 -25.51 -8.03
N GLN A 201 -3.98 -26.83 -7.99
CA GLN A 201 -4.75 -27.55 -9.01
C GLN A 201 -6.19 -27.03 -9.12
N VAL A 202 -6.84 -26.73 -7.98
CA VAL A 202 -8.17 -26.13 -7.95
C VAL A 202 -8.13 -24.73 -8.57
N MET A 203 -7.17 -23.89 -8.18
CA MET A 203 -7.00 -22.55 -8.76
C MET A 203 -6.75 -22.60 -10.27
N GLU A 204 -5.92 -23.53 -10.75
CA GLU A 204 -5.69 -23.76 -12.18
C GLU A 204 -6.94 -24.25 -12.88
N SER A 205 -7.74 -25.11 -12.24
CA SER A 205 -9.02 -25.58 -12.80
C SER A 205 -10.07 -24.47 -12.89
N GLU A 206 -10.15 -23.60 -11.88
CA GLU A 206 -11.01 -22.41 -11.88
C GLU A 206 -10.54 -21.43 -12.95
N TYR A 207 -9.24 -21.12 -13.00
CA TYR A 207 -8.63 -20.30 -14.05
C TYR A 207 -8.92 -20.86 -15.45
N ALA A 208 -8.76 -22.17 -15.64
CA ALA A 208 -9.08 -22.86 -16.88
C ALA A 208 -10.58 -22.86 -17.18
N ALA A 209 -11.47 -22.90 -16.19
CA ALA A 209 -12.91 -22.73 -16.40
C ALA A 209 -13.24 -21.31 -16.89
N TYR A 210 -12.44 -20.30 -16.50
CA TYR A 210 -12.59 -18.93 -17.00
C TYR A 210 -11.96 -18.70 -18.39
N HIS A 211 -10.83 -19.34 -18.70
CA HIS A 211 -10.08 -19.14 -19.96
C HIS A 211 -10.27 -20.22 -21.02
N GLY A 212 -10.73 -21.39 -20.63
CA GLY A 212 -10.86 -22.58 -21.46
C GLY A 212 -12.25 -22.73 -22.08
N SER A 213 -12.23 -23.41 -23.23
CA SER A 213 -13.36 -23.92 -24.01
C SER A 213 -13.99 -25.15 -23.34
N SER A 214 -14.44 -25.03 -22.09
CA SER A 214 -15.26 -26.06 -21.47
C SER A 214 -16.67 -26.05 -22.09
N ASP A 215 -17.04 -27.19 -22.66
CA ASP A 215 -18.37 -27.48 -23.21
C ASP A 215 -19.25 -28.08 -22.10
N PRO A 216 -20.48 -27.59 -21.85
CA PRO A 216 -21.12 -26.49 -22.55
C PRO A 216 -20.57 -25.12 -22.08
N PRO A 217 -20.49 -24.15 -23.01
CA PRO A 217 -20.01 -22.82 -22.70
C PRO A 217 -20.94 -22.16 -21.67
N ILE A 218 -20.43 -21.90 -20.47
CA ILE A 218 -21.02 -20.86 -19.61
C ILE A 218 -21.07 -19.59 -20.46
N PRO A 219 -22.26 -18.99 -20.69
CA PRO A 219 -22.40 -17.86 -21.58
C PRO A 219 -21.36 -16.76 -21.30
N SER A 220 -20.74 -16.30 -22.38
CA SER A 220 -19.60 -15.39 -22.44
C SER A 220 -19.69 -14.04 -21.67
N PRO A 221 -20.83 -13.54 -21.14
CA PRO A 221 -20.81 -12.35 -20.26
C PRO A 221 -20.57 -12.66 -18.77
N GLN A 222 -20.41 -13.92 -18.35
CA GLN A 222 -20.43 -14.30 -16.92
C GLN A 222 -19.05 -14.55 -16.28
N ARG A 223 -17.94 -14.22 -16.94
CA ARG A 223 -16.59 -14.55 -16.45
C ARG A 223 -15.86 -13.28 -15.99
N ILE A 224 -15.13 -13.38 -14.88
CA ILE A 224 -14.17 -12.34 -14.49
C ILE A 224 -12.99 -12.46 -15.46
N ALA A 225 -12.54 -11.33 -16.00
CA ALA A 225 -11.37 -11.33 -16.85
C ALA A 225 -10.11 -11.51 -16.00
N THR A 226 -9.38 -12.60 -16.24
CA THR A 226 -8.14 -12.88 -15.50
C THR A 226 -6.93 -12.93 -16.44
N GLN A 227 -5.74 -12.67 -15.92
CA GLN A 227 -4.48 -12.88 -16.62
C GLN A 227 -3.51 -13.50 -15.63
N LYS A 228 -2.90 -14.62 -15.99
CA LYS A 228 -1.82 -15.23 -15.24
C LYS A 228 -0.55 -15.17 -16.07
N GLY A 229 0.47 -14.49 -15.56
CA GLY A 229 1.78 -14.48 -16.16
C GLY A 229 2.39 -15.88 -16.25
N SER A 230 3.41 -15.98 -17.10
CA SER A 230 4.27 -17.13 -17.30
C SER A 230 5.43 -17.14 -16.30
N ASP A 231 5.83 -18.32 -15.86
CA ASP A 231 7.09 -18.51 -15.12
C ASP A 231 8.26 -18.71 -16.11
N ARG A 232 8.97 -17.62 -16.40
CA ARG A 232 10.09 -17.57 -17.36
C ARG A 232 11.45 -17.87 -16.74
N ARG A 233 11.49 -18.27 -15.47
CA ARG A 233 12.75 -18.64 -14.80
C ARG A 233 13.22 -19.99 -15.30
N SER A 234 14.54 -20.16 -15.44
CA SER A 234 15.14 -21.46 -15.79
C SER A 234 15.02 -22.46 -14.63
N THR A 235 15.07 -23.76 -14.93
CA THR A 235 15.08 -24.83 -13.93
C THR A 235 16.23 -24.67 -12.93
N THR A 236 17.42 -24.26 -13.39
CA THR A 236 18.57 -23.99 -12.53
C THR A 236 18.29 -22.85 -11.55
N GLN A 237 17.74 -21.73 -12.01
CA GLN A 237 17.36 -20.62 -11.13
C GLN A 237 16.30 -21.03 -10.10
N LYS A 238 15.35 -21.90 -10.49
CA LYS A 238 14.36 -22.47 -9.56
C LYS A 238 15.04 -23.33 -8.49
N ILE A 239 16.05 -24.11 -8.85
CA ILE A 239 16.79 -24.97 -7.91
C ILE A 239 17.74 -24.16 -7.03
N GLU A 240 18.54 -23.25 -7.58
CA GLU A 240 19.49 -22.40 -6.85
C GLU A 240 18.82 -21.60 -5.74
N ARG A 241 17.65 -21.00 -6.04
CA ARG A 241 16.86 -20.28 -5.04
C ARG A 241 16.47 -21.19 -3.88
N ASN A 242 16.39 -22.51 -4.05
CA ASN A 242 15.97 -23.47 -3.03
C ASN A 242 17.13 -24.18 -2.33
N ILE A 243 18.34 -24.24 -2.89
CA ILE A 243 19.51 -24.82 -2.21
C ILE A 243 19.89 -24.02 -0.94
N SER A 244 19.66 -22.70 -0.93
CA SER A 244 19.86 -21.87 0.26
C SER A 244 18.94 -22.27 1.43
N LEU A 245 17.91 -23.08 1.20
CA LEU A 245 16.92 -23.46 2.22
C LEU A 245 17.53 -24.34 3.30
N VAL A 246 18.16 -25.46 2.93
CA VAL A 246 18.67 -26.46 3.90
C VAL A 246 19.71 -25.83 4.82
N ALA A 247 20.59 -24.99 4.27
CA ALA A 247 21.61 -24.28 5.02
C ALA A 247 21.05 -23.25 6.01
N THR A 248 19.82 -22.76 5.79
CA THR A 248 19.23 -21.67 6.58
C THR A 248 18.14 -22.12 7.56
N ILE A 249 17.73 -23.40 7.53
CA ILE A 249 16.70 -23.94 8.45
C ILE A 249 16.99 -23.59 9.91
N PRO A 250 18.20 -23.84 10.49
CA PRO A 250 18.44 -23.56 11.90
C PRO A 250 18.24 -22.08 12.25
N LEU A 251 18.65 -21.20 11.33
CA LEU A 251 18.52 -19.76 11.52
C LEU A 251 17.07 -19.29 11.38
N LYS A 252 16.30 -19.87 10.44
CA LYS A 252 14.86 -19.66 10.33
C LYS A 252 14.13 -20.09 11.60
N VAL A 253 14.47 -21.25 12.18
CA VAL A 253 13.89 -21.69 13.47
C VAL A 253 14.17 -20.69 14.59
N ALA A 254 15.38 -20.11 14.63
CA ALA A 254 15.76 -19.15 15.66
C ALA A 254 15.08 -17.77 15.52
N THR A 255 14.91 -17.26 14.29
CA THR A 255 14.31 -15.94 14.05
C THR A 255 12.79 -15.97 14.10
N HIS A 256 12.17 -17.12 13.85
CA HIS A 256 10.72 -17.25 13.70
C HIS A 256 9.92 -16.72 14.90
N PRO A 257 10.22 -17.10 16.15
CA PRO A 257 9.42 -16.64 17.29
C PRO A 257 9.46 -15.12 17.46
N VAL A 258 10.58 -14.48 17.11
CA VAL A 258 10.74 -13.02 17.17
C VAL A 258 9.82 -12.35 16.15
N ILE A 259 9.75 -12.92 14.95
CA ILE A 259 8.90 -12.41 13.86
C ILE A 259 7.41 -12.59 14.17
N ASP A 260 6.98 -13.74 14.71
CA ASP A 260 5.58 -13.93 15.11
C ASP A 260 5.19 -12.99 16.27
N ALA A 261 6.01 -12.92 17.32
CA ALA A 261 5.75 -12.10 18.50
C ALA A 261 5.60 -10.62 18.13
N ILE A 262 6.59 -10.07 17.41
CA ILE A 262 6.61 -8.66 17.03
C ILE A 262 5.64 -8.38 15.89
N GLY A 263 5.55 -9.29 14.91
CA GLY A 263 4.81 -9.08 13.67
C GLY A 263 3.30 -8.97 13.86
N VAL A 264 2.68 -9.78 14.74
CA VAL A 264 1.24 -9.65 15.04
C VAL A 264 0.94 -8.30 15.67
N GLY A 265 1.78 -7.86 16.62
CA GLY A 265 1.64 -6.56 17.26
C GLY A 265 1.78 -5.42 16.25
N ALA A 266 2.82 -5.45 15.42
CA ALA A 266 3.06 -4.47 14.37
C ALA A 266 1.91 -4.43 13.35
N TRP A 267 1.39 -5.59 12.94
CA TRP A 267 0.23 -5.69 12.05
C TRP A 267 -1.02 -5.04 12.64
N ASN A 268 -1.37 -5.36 13.89
CA ASN A 268 -2.51 -4.77 14.59
C ASN A 268 -2.35 -3.24 14.77
N ASN A 269 -1.12 -2.80 15.00
CA ASN A 269 -0.78 -1.39 15.11
C ASN A 269 -1.00 -0.65 13.78
N MET A 270 -0.54 -1.23 12.67
CA MET A 270 -0.77 -0.69 11.34
C MET A 270 -2.28 -0.69 10.99
N LEU A 271 -3.03 -1.75 11.34
CA LEU A 271 -4.49 -1.78 11.17
C LEU A 271 -5.16 -0.63 11.91
N ARG A 272 -4.83 -0.41 13.20
CA ARG A 272 -5.32 0.75 13.96
C ARG A 272 -5.03 2.05 13.22
N ARG A 273 -3.83 2.20 12.66
CA ARG A 273 -3.43 3.42 11.97
C ARG A 273 -4.19 3.65 10.66
N THR A 274 -4.69 2.60 10.01
CA THR A 274 -5.63 2.78 8.89
C THR A 274 -6.95 3.40 9.34
N ASP A 275 -7.39 3.16 10.58
CA ASP A 275 -8.57 3.81 11.15
C ASP A 275 -8.29 5.25 11.58
N THR A 276 -7.12 5.52 12.18
CA THR A 276 -6.81 6.85 12.71
C THR A 276 -6.71 7.92 11.61
N MET A 277 -6.42 7.52 10.38
CA MET A 277 -6.49 8.40 9.20
C MET A 277 -7.88 9.00 8.97
N PHE A 278 -8.94 8.33 9.41
CA PHE A 278 -10.32 8.80 9.29
C PHE A 278 -10.86 9.35 10.62
N GLU A 279 -10.45 8.78 11.74
CA GLU A 279 -10.86 9.16 13.08
C GLU A 279 -9.65 9.45 13.96
N ARG A 280 -9.40 10.72 14.23
CA ARG A 280 -8.27 11.14 15.05
C ARG A 280 -8.35 10.53 16.46
N VAL A 281 -7.21 10.08 16.97
CA VAL A 281 -7.10 9.66 18.37
C VAL A 281 -7.32 10.85 19.30
N PRO A 282 -8.24 10.76 20.30
CA PRO A 282 -8.43 11.83 21.26
C PRO A 282 -7.20 12.07 22.14
N HIS A 283 -6.84 13.33 22.36
CA HIS A 283 -5.77 13.75 23.30
C HIS A 283 -6.37 13.94 24.69
N TYR A 284 -6.36 12.92 25.55
CA TYR A 284 -7.04 12.99 26.86
C TYR A 284 -6.30 13.78 27.96
N HIS A 285 -5.10 14.33 27.70
CA HIS A 285 -4.25 14.95 28.74
C HIS A 285 -4.59 16.39 29.13
N THR A 286 -5.47 17.02 28.39
CA THR A 286 -5.88 18.40 28.66
C THR A 286 -7.31 18.35 29.19
N LYS A 287 -7.47 18.35 30.52
CA LYS A 287 -8.77 18.51 31.19
C LYS A 287 -9.54 19.74 30.67
N ASP A 288 -8.80 20.71 30.12
CA ASP A 288 -9.32 21.97 29.57
C ASP A 288 -9.30 22.07 28.04
N ALA A 289 -8.88 21.02 27.30
CA ALA A 289 -9.09 21.04 25.85
C ALA A 289 -10.46 20.45 25.54
N PRO A 290 -11.43 21.26 25.12
CA PRO A 290 -12.69 20.71 24.67
C PRO A 290 -12.44 19.72 23.52
N LEU A 291 -13.24 18.65 23.47
CA LEU A 291 -13.32 17.82 22.28
C LEU A 291 -13.46 18.74 21.05
N PRO A 292 -12.70 18.53 19.97
CA PRO A 292 -12.85 19.34 18.77
C PRO A 292 -14.34 19.40 18.40
N SER A 293 -14.86 20.59 18.13
CA SER A 293 -16.29 20.78 17.82
C SER A 293 -16.76 19.90 16.65
N GLN A 294 -15.84 19.50 15.78
CA GLN A 294 -16.02 18.50 14.72
C GLN A 294 -16.45 17.14 15.28
N MET A 295 -15.82 16.63 16.34
CA MET A 295 -16.21 15.36 17.00
C MET A 295 -17.62 15.45 17.59
N LEU A 296 -17.95 16.57 18.23
CA LEU A 296 -19.28 16.78 18.84
C LEU A 296 -20.40 16.83 17.79
N ASN A 297 -20.06 17.26 16.57
CA ASN A 297 -20.99 17.33 15.44
C ASN A 297 -20.98 16.06 14.57
N GLY A 298 -20.32 14.98 15.02
CA GLY A 298 -20.22 13.73 14.27
C GLY A 298 -19.45 13.84 12.95
N LYS A 299 -18.64 14.89 12.77
CA LYS A 299 -17.82 15.07 11.59
C LYS A 299 -16.53 14.27 11.70
N PRO A 300 -15.99 13.74 10.58
CA PRO A 300 -14.70 13.08 10.59
C PRO A 300 -13.60 14.01 11.07
N THR A 301 -12.60 13.44 11.75
CA THR A 301 -11.53 14.22 12.40
C THR A 301 -10.14 13.82 11.98
N GLY A 302 -9.97 12.66 11.34
CA GLY A 302 -8.70 12.26 10.76
C GLY A 302 -8.39 13.07 9.51
N ALA A 303 -7.11 13.35 9.29
CA ALA A 303 -6.64 14.19 8.18
C ALA A 303 -7.17 13.71 6.81
N LEU A 304 -7.11 12.40 6.54
CA LEU A 304 -7.61 11.86 5.26
C LEU A 304 -9.11 12.08 5.13
N ALA A 305 -9.90 11.87 6.19
CA ALA A 305 -11.34 12.05 6.08
C ALA A 305 -11.74 13.51 5.83
N ILE A 306 -11.05 14.48 6.46
CA ILE A 306 -11.24 15.92 6.18
C ILE A 306 -10.93 16.24 4.71
N PHE A 307 -9.83 15.69 4.18
CA PHE A 307 -9.48 15.84 2.77
C PHE A 307 -10.57 15.26 1.85
N MET A 308 -11.02 14.03 2.11
CA MET A 308 -12.03 13.37 1.28
C MET A 308 -13.40 14.06 1.36
N ASP A 309 -13.81 14.55 2.54
CA ASP A 309 -15.01 15.39 2.72
C ASP A 309 -14.93 16.66 1.88
N THR A 310 -13.76 17.30 1.85
CA THR A 310 -13.51 18.50 1.04
C THR A 310 -13.68 18.23 -0.46
N LEU A 311 -13.22 17.06 -0.93
CA LEU A 311 -13.34 16.68 -2.34
C LEU A 311 -14.76 16.27 -2.75
N GLN A 312 -15.53 15.63 -1.85
CA GLN A 312 -16.90 15.18 -2.13
C GLN A 312 -17.95 16.28 -1.90
N GLY A 313 -17.65 17.28 -1.06
CA GLY A 313 -18.60 18.29 -0.62
C GLY A 313 -19.25 19.13 -1.75
N PRO A 314 -20.14 20.09 -1.42
CA PRO A 314 -20.87 20.88 -2.40
C PRO A 314 -19.98 21.61 -3.42
N SER A 315 -18.82 22.08 -2.97
CA SER A 315 -17.80 22.73 -3.80
C SER A 315 -16.71 21.76 -4.27
N GLY A 316 -16.93 20.45 -4.16
CA GLY A 316 -15.98 19.39 -4.43
C GLY A 316 -15.47 19.34 -5.87
N ILE A 317 -14.73 18.28 -6.20
CA ILE A 317 -14.17 18.12 -7.55
C ILE A 317 -15.24 17.76 -8.60
N GLY A 318 -16.49 17.56 -8.17
CA GLY A 318 -17.65 17.33 -9.01
C GLY A 318 -17.70 15.93 -9.63
N LYS A 319 -18.90 15.50 -10.03
CA LYS A 319 -19.13 14.16 -10.61
C LYS A 319 -18.48 13.95 -11.99
N LYS A 320 -18.05 15.03 -12.67
CA LYS A 320 -17.40 14.95 -13.98
C LYS A 320 -15.93 14.58 -13.89
N THR A 321 -15.29 14.84 -12.75
CA THR A 321 -13.85 14.56 -12.57
C THR A 321 -13.66 13.08 -12.31
N LYS A 322 -13.00 12.41 -13.26
CA LYS A 322 -12.67 10.99 -13.14
C LYS A 322 -11.59 10.78 -12.09
N VAL A 323 -11.78 9.78 -11.25
CA VAL A 323 -10.84 9.38 -10.20
C VAL A 323 -10.31 7.98 -10.48
N THR A 324 -8.98 7.84 -10.51
CA THR A 324 -8.29 6.56 -10.42
C THR A 324 -7.77 6.39 -9.00
N LEU A 325 -8.28 5.40 -8.27
CA LEU A 325 -7.91 5.12 -6.89
C LEU A 325 -6.98 3.90 -6.84
N VAL A 326 -5.72 4.11 -6.45
CA VAL A 326 -4.69 3.06 -6.39
C VAL A 326 -4.32 2.78 -4.95
N GLY A 327 -4.48 1.53 -4.51
CA GLY A 327 -4.07 1.05 -3.18
C GLY A 327 -3.00 -0.03 -3.28
N HIS A 328 -1.80 0.22 -2.78
CA HIS A 328 -0.75 -0.80 -2.65
C HIS A 328 -0.81 -1.45 -1.27
N SER A 329 -0.80 -2.78 -1.17
CA SER A 329 -0.73 -3.49 0.12
C SER A 329 -1.83 -3.01 1.08
N MET A 330 -1.49 -2.55 2.29
CA MET A 330 -2.45 -1.99 3.25
C MET A 330 -3.16 -0.72 2.76
N GLY A 331 -2.62 -0.04 1.74
CA GLY A 331 -3.33 1.03 1.04
C GLY A 331 -4.68 0.58 0.48
N ALA A 332 -4.84 -0.70 0.14
CA ALA A 332 -6.13 -1.26 -0.28
C ALA A 332 -7.19 -1.26 0.83
N ILE A 333 -6.81 -1.41 2.11
CA ILE A 333 -7.72 -1.30 3.26
C ILE A 333 -8.28 0.13 3.34
N ILE A 334 -7.38 1.12 3.22
CA ILE A 334 -7.73 2.54 3.21
C ILE A 334 -8.62 2.84 2.00
N CYS A 335 -8.31 2.31 0.81
CA CYS A 335 -9.14 2.45 -0.39
C CYS A 335 -10.55 1.85 -0.22
N ASN A 336 -10.68 0.68 0.42
CA ASN A 336 -12.00 0.10 0.73
C ASN A 336 -12.82 1.08 1.57
N ARG A 337 -12.23 1.66 2.62
CA ARG A 337 -12.90 2.65 3.47
C ARG A 337 -13.25 3.93 2.68
N ILE A 338 -12.35 4.40 1.80
CA ILE A 338 -12.61 5.52 0.90
C ILE A 338 -13.83 5.23 0.01
N VAL A 339 -13.85 4.11 -0.71
CA VAL A 339 -14.94 3.77 -1.64
C VAL A 339 -16.26 3.58 -0.91
N ALA A 340 -16.23 2.95 0.27
CA ALA A 340 -17.43 2.73 1.06
C ALA A 340 -18.05 4.05 1.57
N GLN A 341 -17.22 4.99 2.05
CA GLN A 341 -17.68 6.23 2.68
C GLN A 341 -17.92 7.38 1.69
N TYR A 342 -17.15 7.45 0.59
CA TYR A 342 -17.12 8.59 -0.34
C TYR A 342 -17.67 8.26 -1.73
N GLN A 343 -18.90 7.72 -1.78
CA GLN A 343 -19.56 7.30 -3.02
C GLN A 343 -19.97 8.45 -3.96
N GLY A 344 -19.85 9.71 -3.52
CA GLY A 344 -20.13 10.90 -4.33
C GLY A 344 -19.02 11.25 -5.32
N LEU A 345 -17.84 10.67 -5.16
CA LEU A 345 -16.74 10.77 -6.13
C LEU A 345 -16.99 9.83 -7.32
N ASN A 346 -16.53 10.23 -8.51
CA ASN A 346 -16.64 9.43 -9.73
C ASN A 346 -15.38 8.60 -9.93
N TYR A 347 -15.33 7.42 -9.30
CA TYR A 347 -14.25 6.47 -9.50
C TYR A 347 -14.39 5.85 -10.90
N ASP A 348 -13.52 6.24 -11.82
CA ASP A 348 -13.39 5.59 -13.13
C ASP A 348 -12.73 4.21 -12.93
N ARG A 349 -11.71 4.17 -12.07
CA ARG A 349 -10.89 2.98 -11.83
C ARG A 349 -10.52 2.83 -10.37
N ILE A 350 -10.58 1.59 -9.88
CA ILE A 350 -10.08 1.19 -8.57
C ILE A 350 -9.03 0.11 -8.82
N VAL A 351 -7.78 0.36 -8.43
CA VAL A 351 -6.65 -0.53 -8.72
C VAL A 351 -5.97 -0.92 -7.42
N TYR A 352 -6.04 -2.19 -7.05
CA TYR A 352 -5.32 -2.74 -5.92
C TYR A 352 -4.07 -3.47 -6.38
N MET A 353 -2.96 -3.24 -5.69
CA MET A 353 -1.65 -3.82 -6.01
C MET A 353 -1.14 -4.56 -4.80
N ALA A 354 -0.93 -5.88 -4.93
CA ALA A 354 -0.61 -6.79 -3.83
C ALA A 354 -1.47 -6.48 -2.59
N ALA A 355 -2.79 -6.43 -2.78
CA ALA A 355 -3.75 -5.93 -1.78
C ALA A 355 -3.66 -6.71 -0.45
N ALA A 356 -3.38 -6.00 0.65
CA ALA A 356 -3.42 -6.56 1.99
C ALA A 356 -4.80 -6.37 2.66
N CYS A 357 -5.85 -6.22 1.85
CA CYS A 357 -7.24 -6.24 2.33
C CYS A 357 -7.82 -7.64 2.21
N ARG A 358 -8.83 -7.94 3.04
CA ARG A 358 -9.53 -9.22 2.96
C ARG A 358 -10.44 -9.25 1.75
N VAL A 359 -10.74 -10.46 1.26
CA VAL A 359 -11.78 -10.68 0.25
C VAL A 359 -13.11 -10.07 0.71
N SER A 360 -13.51 -10.32 1.97
CA SER A 360 -14.74 -9.76 2.54
C SER A 360 -14.78 -8.23 2.55
N ASP A 361 -13.64 -7.57 2.73
CA ASP A 361 -13.59 -6.11 2.80
C ASP A 361 -13.79 -5.49 1.40
N PHE A 362 -13.23 -6.14 0.37
CA PHE A 362 -13.48 -5.79 -1.04
C PHE A 362 -14.95 -5.98 -1.41
N GLU A 363 -15.56 -7.10 -1.01
CA GLU A 363 -16.97 -7.37 -1.26
C GLU A 363 -17.89 -6.33 -0.63
N GLN A 364 -17.60 -5.90 0.59
CA GLN A 364 -18.44 -4.96 1.31
C GLN A 364 -18.24 -3.51 0.82
N ALA A 365 -17.04 -3.16 0.35
CA ALA A 365 -16.73 -1.80 -0.06
C ALA A 365 -16.93 -1.57 -1.57
N VAL A 366 -16.30 -2.39 -2.41
CA VAL A 366 -16.16 -2.13 -3.85
C VAL A 366 -17.38 -2.62 -4.63
N ILE A 367 -17.87 -3.83 -4.35
CA ILE A 367 -18.99 -4.41 -5.11
C ILE A 367 -20.26 -3.53 -5.08
N PRO A 368 -20.70 -2.98 -3.93
CA PRO A 368 -21.85 -2.08 -3.90
C PRO A 368 -21.64 -0.80 -4.71
N TYR A 369 -20.40 -0.31 -4.81
CA TYR A 369 -20.07 0.81 -5.67
C TYR A 369 -20.19 0.42 -7.15
N LEU A 370 -19.60 -0.71 -7.57
CA LEU A 370 -19.69 -1.20 -8.95
C LEU A 370 -21.14 -1.43 -9.41
N GLN A 371 -22.01 -1.87 -8.51
CA GLN A 371 -23.45 -2.04 -8.78
C GLN A 371 -24.15 -0.72 -9.15
N LYS A 372 -23.75 0.39 -8.53
CA LYS A 372 -24.31 1.73 -8.78
C LYS A 372 -23.61 2.47 -9.92
N HIS A 373 -22.39 2.06 -10.26
CA HIS A 373 -21.52 2.73 -11.21
C HIS A 373 -21.03 1.73 -12.28
N PRO A 374 -21.85 1.45 -13.31
CA PRO A 374 -21.57 0.39 -14.29
C PRO A 374 -20.34 0.65 -15.17
N ASP A 375 -19.87 1.90 -15.24
CA ASP A 375 -18.70 2.31 -16.01
C ASP A 375 -17.39 2.18 -15.20
N THR A 376 -17.47 2.01 -13.88
CA THR A 376 -16.30 1.84 -13.02
C THR A 376 -15.70 0.45 -13.20
N CYS A 377 -14.38 0.38 -13.28
CA CYS A 377 -13.64 -0.88 -13.33
C CYS A 377 -12.75 -1.08 -12.09
N PHE A 378 -12.70 -2.31 -11.59
CA PHE A 378 -11.83 -2.75 -10.52
C PHE A 378 -10.74 -3.69 -11.03
N TYR A 379 -9.49 -3.44 -10.63
CA TYR A 379 -8.32 -4.23 -10.99
C TYR A 379 -7.62 -4.72 -9.72
N ASN A 380 -7.38 -6.02 -9.61
CA ASN A 380 -6.52 -6.59 -8.57
C ASN A 380 -5.25 -7.13 -9.21
N LEU A 381 -4.11 -6.58 -8.81
CA LEU A 381 -2.80 -6.93 -9.32
C LEU A 381 -2.03 -7.70 -8.26
N SER A 382 -1.44 -8.83 -8.65
CA SER A 382 -0.80 -9.80 -7.76
C SER A 382 0.56 -10.21 -8.31
N LEU A 383 1.46 -10.70 -7.44
CA LEU A 383 2.64 -11.38 -7.94
C LEU A 383 2.23 -12.69 -8.61
N HIS A 384 3.12 -13.24 -9.43
CA HIS A 384 3.01 -14.63 -9.86
C HIS A 384 2.97 -15.54 -8.62
N PRO A 385 2.12 -16.59 -8.55
CA PRO A 385 2.01 -17.48 -7.38
C PRO A 385 3.35 -18.02 -6.83
N VAL A 386 4.28 -18.37 -7.72
CA VAL A 386 5.64 -18.83 -7.35
C VAL A 386 6.55 -17.73 -6.77
N CYS A 387 6.31 -16.46 -7.12
CA CYS A 387 7.00 -15.31 -6.54
C CYS A 387 6.36 -14.96 -5.20
N GLU A 388 5.03 -14.99 -5.12
CA GLU A 388 4.25 -14.84 -3.89
C GLU A 388 4.70 -15.84 -2.81
N ALA A 389 4.77 -17.14 -3.12
CA ALA A 389 5.19 -18.18 -2.17
C ALA A 389 6.69 -18.17 -1.84
N GLY A 390 7.51 -17.62 -2.74
CA GLY A 390 8.97 -17.73 -2.66
C GLY A 390 9.70 -16.41 -2.51
N GLU A 391 9.01 -15.33 -2.13
CA GLU A 391 9.64 -14.06 -1.79
C GLU A 391 10.57 -14.28 -0.60
N MET A 392 11.75 -13.66 -0.68
CA MET A 392 12.79 -13.73 0.34
C MET A 392 12.99 -12.33 0.92
N PHE A 393 12.89 -12.23 2.25
CA PHE A 393 13.21 -11.01 2.98
C PHE A 393 14.66 -11.07 3.45
N GLN A 394 15.48 -10.15 2.96
CA GLN A 394 16.86 -10.00 3.41
C GLN A 394 16.91 -9.15 4.68
N LEU A 395 17.52 -9.68 5.74
CA LEU A 395 17.80 -8.92 6.95
C LEU A 395 19.15 -8.19 6.78
N GLY A 396 19.11 -6.95 6.31
CA GLY A 396 20.31 -6.16 6.02
C GLY A 396 21.16 -6.77 4.89
N ASN A 397 22.48 -6.76 5.04
CA ASN A 397 23.43 -7.30 4.05
C ASN A 397 23.72 -8.80 4.22
N PHE A 398 22.95 -9.53 5.04
CA PHE A 398 23.19 -10.96 5.22
C PHE A 398 22.84 -11.72 3.93
N PRO A 399 23.77 -12.53 3.38
CA PRO A 399 23.56 -13.22 2.09
C PRO A 399 22.66 -14.45 2.20
N PHE A 400 22.10 -14.72 3.39
CA PHE A 400 21.35 -15.93 3.70
C PHE A 400 19.88 -15.63 3.99
N ASP A 401 19.02 -16.58 3.62
CA ASP A 401 17.57 -16.54 3.80
C ASP A 401 17.17 -16.84 5.25
N VAL A 402 17.30 -15.85 6.13
CA VAL A 402 17.14 -16.04 7.58
C VAL A 402 15.69 -15.96 8.07
N VAL A 403 14.76 -15.72 7.15
CA VAL A 403 13.36 -15.37 7.43
C VAL A 403 12.45 -16.37 6.71
N PRO A 404 11.21 -16.63 7.20
CA PRO A 404 10.25 -17.45 6.47
C PRO A 404 10.05 -16.96 5.05
N ARG A 405 9.88 -17.87 4.09
CA ARG A 405 9.54 -17.46 2.72
C ARG A 405 8.08 -17.11 2.59
N GLY A 406 7.78 -16.45 1.48
CA GLY A 406 6.47 -15.94 1.17
C GLY A 406 6.47 -14.44 1.25
N SER A 407 5.59 -13.83 0.48
CA SER A 407 5.37 -12.39 0.53
C SER A 407 4.85 -11.98 1.91
N LEU A 408 4.82 -10.66 2.13
CA LEU A 408 4.16 -10.11 3.31
C LEU A 408 2.70 -10.56 3.41
N LEU A 409 1.98 -10.77 2.29
CA LEU A 409 0.60 -11.25 2.31
C LEU A 409 0.49 -12.69 2.80
N VAL A 410 1.41 -13.56 2.36
CA VAL A 410 1.50 -14.95 2.85
C VAL A 410 1.77 -14.98 4.35
N TRP A 411 2.61 -14.06 4.87
CA TRP A 411 2.83 -13.96 6.31
C TRP A 411 1.62 -13.39 7.05
N ILE A 412 0.89 -12.43 6.47
CA ILE A 412 -0.33 -11.92 7.07
C ILE A 412 -1.35 -13.05 7.19
N ASP A 413 -1.57 -13.86 6.15
CA ASP A 413 -2.52 -14.96 6.24
C ASP A 413 -2.04 -16.04 7.23
N ASN A 414 -0.78 -16.46 7.18
CA ASN A 414 -0.35 -17.65 7.93
C ASN A 414 0.19 -17.36 9.34
N ILE A 415 0.66 -16.14 9.59
CA ILE A 415 1.37 -15.78 10.83
C ILE A 415 0.55 -14.72 11.57
N PHE A 416 0.36 -13.55 10.95
CA PHE A 416 -0.09 -12.36 11.68
C PHE A 416 -1.60 -12.26 11.88
N GLY A 417 -2.37 -12.54 10.83
CA GLY A 417 -3.82 -12.38 10.76
C GLY A 417 -4.61 -13.63 11.14
N ASN A 418 -4.07 -14.82 10.87
CA ASN A 418 -4.68 -16.13 11.15
C ASN A 418 -6.18 -16.18 10.77
N PRO A 419 -6.51 -16.04 9.48
CA PRO A 419 -7.88 -15.89 9.01
C PRO A 419 -8.69 -17.16 9.30
N PRO A 420 -9.88 -17.05 9.92
CA PRO A 420 -10.70 -18.22 10.26
C PRO A 420 -11.42 -18.82 9.04
N SER A 421 -11.37 -18.17 7.87
CA SER A 421 -12.01 -18.62 6.64
C SER A 421 -11.35 -18.02 5.41
N GLU A 422 -11.62 -18.60 4.24
CA GLU A 422 -11.11 -18.12 2.95
C GLU A 422 -11.51 -16.66 2.66
N GLN A 423 -12.69 -16.24 3.09
CA GLN A 423 -13.17 -14.85 2.95
C GLN A 423 -12.34 -13.83 3.73
N ARG A 424 -11.58 -14.29 4.73
CA ARG A 424 -10.71 -13.46 5.56
C ARG A 424 -9.25 -13.46 5.10
N ARG A 425 -8.92 -14.21 4.04
CA ARG A 425 -7.58 -14.18 3.41
C ARG A 425 -7.34 -12.93 2.58
N MET A 426 -6.07 -12.64 2.30
CA MET A 426 -5.67 -11.46 1.54
C MET A 426 -6.06 -11.58 0.05
N LEU A 427 -6.80 -10.60 -0.44
CA LEU A 427 -7.22 -10.51 -1.85
C LEU A 427 -6.03 -10.35 -2.81
N GLY A 428 -4.92 -9.77 -2.35
CA GLY A 428 -3.74 -9.53 -3.17
C GLY A 428 -3.01 -10.78 -3.64
N ILE A 429 -3.30 -11.94 -3.04
CA ILE A 429 -2.77 -13.23 -3.48
C ILE A 429 -3.62 -13.70 -4.66
N TYR A 430 -2.99 -13.89 -5.83
CA TYR A 430 -3.69 -14.25 -7.07
C TYR A 430 -4.60 -15.47 -6.91
N GLN A 431 -4.09 -16.49 -6.23
CA GLN A 431 -4.84 -17.72 -5.95
C GLN A 431 -6.11 -17.46 -5.13
N THR A 432 -6.00 -16.69 -4.05
CA THR A 432 -7.15 -16.27 -3.24
C THR A 432 -8.16 -15.49 -4.08
N ALA A 433 -7.70 -14.55 -4.90
CA ALA A 433 -8.60 -13.75 -5.76
C ALA A 433 -9.35 -14.61 -6.77
N VAL A 434 -8.66 -15.53 -7.47
CA VAL A 434 -9.29 -16.44 -8.44
C VAL A 434 -10.32 -17.32 -7.74
N LEU A 435 -9.97 -17.93 -6.60
CA LEU A 435 -10.90 -18.78 -5.84
C LEU A 435 -12.11 -17.99 -5.30
N ALA A 436 -11.93 -16.71 -4.98
CA ALA A 436 -13.01 -15.80 -4.54
C ALA A 436 -13.86 -15.22 -5.67
N SER A 437 -13.54 -15.51 -6.95
CA SER A 437 -14.27 -14.96 -8.12
C SER A 437 -15.78 -15.23 -8.07
N HIS A 438 -16.19 -16.35 -7.46
CA HIS A 438 -17.59 -16.71 -7.33
C HIS A 438 -18.39 -15.73 -6.48
N ASN A 439 -17.74 -14.96 -5.61
CA ASN A 439 -18.38 -13.95 -4.76
C ASN A 439 -18.82 -12.70 -5.54
N VAL A 440 -18.22 -12.45 -6.72
CA VAL A 440 -18.61 -11.31 -7.56
C VAL A 440 -19.92 -11.63 -8.29
N PRO A 441 -20.98 -10.83 -8.08
CA PRO A 441 -22.25 -11.06 -8.75
C PRO A 441 -22.11 -10.98 -10.27
N LEU A 442 -22.86 -11.81 -11.00
CA LEU A 442 -22.73 -11.99 -12.45
C LEU A 442 -22.72 -10.67 -13.24
N ALA A 443 -23.57 -9.71 -12.85
CA ALA A 443 -23.69 -8.42 -13.52
C ALA A 443 -22.42 -7.55 -13.42
N GLN A 444 -21.62 -7.71 -12.35
CA GLN A 444 -20.41 -6.92 -12.09
C GLN A 444 -19.14 -7.61 -12.58
N ARG A 445 -19.18 -8.88 -13.01
CA ARG A 445 -17.96 -9.62 -13.42
C ARG A 445 -17.20 -8.96 -14.56
N LYS A 446 -17.89 -8.29 -15.48
CA LYS A 446 -17.29 -7.50 -16.58
C LYS A 446 -16.49 -6.27 -16.12
N GLN A 447 -16.74 -5.82 -14.89
CA GLN A 447 -16.07 -4.66 -14.27
C GLN A 447 -14.85 -5.09 -13.44
N VAL A 448 -14.62 -6.38 -13.24
CA VAL A 448 -13.58 -6.92 -12.34
C VAL A 448 -12.50 -7.62 -13.16
N PHE A 449 -11.24 -7.30 -12.85
CA PHE A 449 -10.08 -7.79 -13.57
C PHE A 449 -8.99 -8.27 -12.60
N TYR A 450 -8.50 -9.50 -12.75
CA TYR A 450 -7.41 -10.05 -11.91
C TYR A 450 -6.16 -10.32 -12.73
N LYS A 451 -5.01 -9.78 -12.31
CA LYS A 451 -3.74 -9.92 -13.03
C LYS A 451 -2.64 -10.44 -12.10
N ALA A 452 -2.01 -11.53 -12.47
CA ALA A 452 -0.70 -11.94 -11.97
C ALA A 452 0.37 -11.65 -13.02
N PHE A 453 1.48 -11.03 -12.62
CA PHE A 453 2.62 -10.72 -13.49
C PHE A 453 3.45 -11.95 -13.84
N ASP A 454 4.37 -11.81 -14.79
CA ASP A 454 5.30 -12.87 -15.14
C ASP A 454 6.32 -13.08 -13.99
N ALA A 455 6.74 -14.32 -13.75
CA ALA A 455 7.91 -14.59 -12.92
C ALA A 455 9.15 -14.55 -13.80
N VAL A 456 9.95 -13.48 -13.71
CA VAL A 456 11.10 -13.23 -14.59
C VAL A 456 12.41 -13.15 -13.81
N PRO A 457 13.57 -13.37 -14.48
CA PRO A 457 14.86 -13.08 -13.87
C PRO A 457 15.05 -11.59 -13.55
N GLN A 458 15.90 -11.29 -12.56
CA GLN A 458 16.11 -9.92 -12.04
C GLN A 458 16.42 -8.87 -13.12
N ASN A 459 17.16 -9.24 -14.16
CA ASN A 459 17.56 -8.35 -15.26
C ASN A 459 16.43 -8.04 -16.26
N GLN A 460 15.25 -8.67 -16.13
CA GLN A 460 14.08 -8.45 -16.98
C GLN A 460 12.94 -7.75 -16.22
N MET A 461 13.14 -7.40 -14.95
CA MET A 461 12.08 -6.82 -14.10
C MET A 461 11.77 -5.36 -14.42
N THR A 462 12.77 -4.61 -14.89
CA THR A 462 12.68 -3.16 -15.05
C THR A 462 12.56 -2.76 -16.51
N ARG A 463 11.95 -1.61 -16.76
CA ARG A 463 11.94 -0.98 -18.08
C ARG A 463 13.39 -0.67 -18.51
N PRO A 464 13.76 -0.88 -19.79
CA PRO A 464 15.07 -0.47 -20.28
C PRO A 464 15.34 1.02 -20.00
N ASN A 465 16.53 1.33 -19.45
CA ASN A 465 16.96 2.69 -19.09
C ASN A 465 16.07 3.38 -18.04
N SER A 466 15.40 2.62 -17.17
CA SER A 466 14.54 3.16 -16.12
C SER A 466 14.58 2.29 -14.87
N ASP A 467 14.42 2.92 -13.70
CA ASP A 467 14.31 2.23 -12.41
C ASP A 467 12.88 1.71 -12.13
N LEU A 468 11.94 1.93 -13.07
CA LEU A 468 10.56 1.48 -12.95
C LEU A 468 10.45 -0.02 -13.16
N VAL A 469 9.76 -0.68 -12.23
CA VAL A 469 9.51 -2.13 -12.30
C VAL A 469 8.26 -2.38 -13.13
N ILE A 470 8.38 -3.19 -14.18
CA ILE A 470 7.27 -3.57 -15.08
C ILE A 470 6.77 -4.98 -14.80
N GLU A 471 7.61 -5.84 -14.24
CA GLU A 471 7.27 -7.19 -13.79
C GLU A 471 7.65 -7.34 -12.30
N PRO A 472 6.75 -6.95 -11.36
CA PRO A 472 6.99 -7.08 -9.93
C PRO A 472 7.31 -8.52 -9.54
N GLN A 473 8.43 -8.72 -8.83
CA GLN A 473 8.83 -10.05 -8.31
C GLN A 473 8.73 -10.12 -6.79
N ARG A 474 8.66 -8.96 -6.13
CA ARG A 474 8.56 -8.79 -4.68
C ARG A 474 7.38 -7.90 -4.33
N HIS A 475 6.84 -8.06 -3.13
CA HIS A 475 5.71 -7.26 -2.63
C HIS A 475 5.98 -5.75 -2.70
N GLY A 476 7.22 -5.34 -2.41
CA GLY A 476 7.66 -3.94 -2.44
C GLY A 476 7.83 -3.34 -3.83
N ASP A 477 7.95 -4.16 -4.89
CA ASP A 477 8.24 -3.69 -6.25
C ASP A 477 7.08 -2.87 -6.85
N PHE A 478 5.84 -3.15 -6.43
CA PHE A 478 4.64 -2.42 -6.87
C PHE A 478 4.73 -0.91 -6.58
N SER A 479 5.39 -0.51 -5.50
CA SER A 479 5.62 0.91 -5.18
C SER A 479 6.56 1.63 -6.16
N ARG A 480 7.30 0.88 -6.97
CA ARG A 480 8.21 1.38 -8.02
C ARG A 480 7.68 1.09 -9.43
N SER A 481 6.43 0.65 -9.53
CA SER A 481 5.82 0.30 -10.80
C SER A 481 5.08 1.49 -11.40
N PRO A 482 4.93 1.57 -12.73
CA PRO A 482 4.22 2.66 -13.40
C PRO A 482 2.70 2.47 -13.27
N PHE A 483 2.18 2.50 -12.04
CA PHE A 483 0.77 2.22 -11.73
C PHE A 483 -0.22 3.22 -12.34
N TRP A 484 0.27 4.40 -12.74
CA TRP A 484 -0.49 5.40 -13.49
C TRP A 484 -0.66 5.06 -14.96
N GLU A 485 0.15 4.14 -15.51
CA GLU A 485 0.07 3.74 -16.91
C GLU A 485 -0.95 2.61 -17.09
N PRO A 486 -1.98 2.77 -17.92
CA PRO A 486 -3.02 1.77 -18.07
C PRO A 486 -2.58 0.37 -18.46
N LYS A 487 -1.55 0.28 -19.31
CA LYS A 487 -0.95 -1.00 -19.73
C LYS A 487 -0.43 -1.83 -18.56
N PHE A 488 -0.11 -1.20 -17.42
CA PHE A 488 0.40 -1.90 -16.25
C PHE A 488 -0.67 -2.77 -15.61
N TRP A 489 -1.90 -2.29 -15.47
CA TRP A 489 -3.00 -3.01 -14.83
C TRP A 489 -3.98 -3.67 -15.81
N SER A 490 -3.95 -3.33 -17.10
CA SER A 490 -4.79 -3.98 -18.12
C SER A 490 -4.47 -5.47 -18.27
N VAL A 491 -5.51 -6.29 -18.48
CA VAL A 491 -5.42 -7.75 -18.71
C VAL A 491 -5.61 -8.18 -20.17
N ASP A 492 -6.01 -7.26 -21.06
CA ASP A 492 -6.26 -7.56 -22.48
C ASP A 492 -6.17 -6.30 -23.36
N ALA A 493 -5.88 -6.42 -24.67
CA ALA A 493 -5.92 -5.29 -25.60
C ALA A 493 -7.31 -4.61 -25.68
N ARG A 494 -8.38 -5.35 -25.39
CA ARG A 494 -9.77 -4.83 -25.29
C ARG A 494 -9.99 -3.97 -24.04
N SER A 495 -9.35 -4.30 -22.92
CA SER A 495 -9.33 -3.44 -21.72
C SER A 495 -8.51 -2.15 -21.94
N ALA A 496 -7.63 -2.17 -22.94
CA ALA A 496 -6.93 -1.00 -23.43
C ALA A 496 -7.69 -0.21 -24.52
N ALA A 497 -8.61 -0.83 -25.26
CA ALA A 497 -9.38 -0.20 -26.33
C ALA A 497 -10.64 0.54 -25.85
N SER A 498 -11.16 0.23 -24.65
CA SER A 498 -12.17 1.06 -23.97
C SER A 498 -11.59 2.33 -23.33
N MET A 499 -10.39 2.75 -23.76
CA MET A 499 -9.70 3.94 -23.28
C MET A 499 -9.93 5.11 -24.26
N PRO A 500 -10.58 6.21 -23.83
CA PRO A 500 -10.45 7.45 -24.56
C PRO A 500 -9.01 7.94 -24.43
N ASN A 501 -8.45 8.41 -25.56
CA ASN A 501 -7.19 9.15 -25.61
C ASN A 501 -7.23 10.40 -24.72
#